data_AF-A0AAU6E8X0-F1
#
_entry.id   AF-A0AAU6E8X0-F1
#
_cell.length_a   1.000
_cell.length_b   1.000
_cell.length_c   1.000
_cell.angle_alpha   90.00
_cell.angle_beta   90.00
_cell.angle_gamma   90.00
#
_symmetry.space_group_name_H-M   'P 1'
#
loop_
_entity.id
_entity.type
_entity.pdbx_description
1 polymer ?
#
loop_
_entity_poly.entity_id
_entity_poly.type
_entity_poly.pdbx_seq_one_letter_code
_entity_poly.pdbx_strand_id
1 'polypeptide(L)'
;MFPGTPVSGRLSAAALRRGAVTALQHLRTELHSHRIYPAIVYDEGQPRLVIGNDTLTVWADREGMFFCWGTIHLEQPADHAPADDLPKVARRIAEQLGQHYTEPDSPQ
;
A
#
# COMPACT_ATOMS: atom_id res chain seq x y z
N MET A 1 6.09 -36.32 -18.70
CA MET A 1 4.70 -36.22 -18.21
C MET A 1 4.69 -35.28 -17.03
N PHE A 2 4.06 -34.12 -17.13
CA PHE A 2 3.75 -33.30 -15.96
C PHE A 2 2.27 -32.92 -16.07
N PRO A 3 1.44 -33.32 -15.11
CA PRO A 3 0.28 -32.48 -14.89
C PRO A 3 0.00 -32.28 -13.40
N GLY A 4 -0.19 -31.01 -13.04
CA GLY A 4 -0.86 -30.63 -11.81
C GLY A 4 0.06 -29.95 -10.81
N THR A 5 0.35 -28.66 -11.03
CA THR A 5 0.42 -27.77 -9.87
C THR A 5 -0.95 -27.85 -9.18
N PRO A 6 -1.03 -28.21 -7.89
CA PRO A 6 -2.30 -28.50 -7.24
C PRO A 6 -3.20 -27.26 -7.28
N VAL A 7 -4.46 -27.47 -7.67
CA VAL A 7 -5.51 -26.43 -7.72
C VAL A 7 -5.60 -25.64 -6.40
N SER A 8 -5.34 -26.28 -5.26
CA SER A 8 -5.26 -25.61 -3.95
C SER A 8 -4.23 -24.48 -3.89
N GLY A 9 -3.04 -24.66 -4.50
CA GLY A 9 -2.00 -23.62 -4.50
C GLY A 9 -2.39 -22.38 -5.31
N ARG A 10 -3.20 -22.56 -6.36
CA ARG A 10 -3.70 -21.44 -7.19
C ARG A 10 -4.80 -20.66 -6.49
N LEU A 11 -5.69 -21.35 -5.77
CA LEU A 11 -6.75 -20.73 -4.98
C LEU A 11 -6.18 -19.94 -3.81
N SER A 12 -5.20 -20.48 -3.10
CA SER A 12 -4.49 -19.76 -2.04
C SER A 12 -3.74 -18.55 -2.60
N ALA A 13 -3.02 -18.68 -3.71
CA ALA A 13 -2.33 -17.55 -4.33
C ALA A 13 -3.28 -16.44 -4.80
N ALA A 14 -4.45 -16.79 -5.34
CA ALA A 14 -5.48 -15.85 -5.76
C ALA A 14 -6.17 -15.17 -4.56
N ALA A 15 -6.47 -15.92 -3.49
CA ALA A 15 -7.05 -15.38 -2.26
C ALA A 15 -6.09 -14.41 -1.57
N LEU A 16 -4.81 -14.77 -1.47
CA LEU A 16 -3.75 -13.92 -0.94
C LEU A 16 -3.59 -12.62 -1.78
N ARG A 17 -3.57 -12.74 -3.11
CA ARG A 17 -3.60 -11.56 -3.99
C ARG A 17 -4.82 -10.66 -3.75
N ARG A 18 -5.99 -11.22 -3.49
CA ARG A 18 -7.18 -10.41 -3.13
C ARG A 18 -6.98 -9.67 -1.81
N GLY A 19 -6.39 -10.31 -0.80
CA GLY A 19 -6.06 -9.67 0.49
C GLY A 19 -5.18 -8.42 0.30
N ALA A 20 -4.07 -8.58 -0.42
CA ALA A 20 -3.16 -7.47 -0.73
C ALA A 20 -3.84 -6.33 -1.51
N VAL A 21 -4.67 -6.65 -2.52
CA VAL A 21 -5.43 -5.64 -3.28
C VAL A 21 -6.42 -4.90 -2.39
N THR A 22 -7.19 -5.63 -1.57
CA THR A 22 -8.17 -5.02 -0.65
C THR A 22 -7.49 -4.12 0.38
N ALA A 23 -6.38 -4.56 0.96
CA ALA A 23 -5.58 -3.77 1.89
C ALA A 23 -5.12 -2.45 1.24
N LEU A 24 -4.57 -2.51 0.02
CA LEU A 24 -4.15 -1.30 -0.70
C LEU A 24 -5.31 -0.40 -1.10
N GLN A 25 -6.48 -0.95 -1.40
CA GLN A 25 -7.69 -0.15 -1.65
C GLN A 25 -8.15 0.60 -0.39
N HIS A 26 -8.13 -0.07 0.77
CA HIS A 26 -8.46 0.59 2.04
C HIS A 26 -7.45 1.67 2.38
N LEU A 27 -6.16 1.39 2.25
CA LEU A 27 -5.12 2.40 2.46
C LEU A 27 -5.25 3.57 1.50
N ARG A 28 -5.59 3.33 0.23
CA ARG A 28 -5.87 4.40 -0.74
C ARG A 28 -7.02 5.29 -0.30
N THR A 29 -8.13 4.71 0.15
CA THR A 29 -9.26 5.48 0.69
C THR A 29 -8.83 6.34 1.87
N GLU A 30 -8.02 5.79 2.77
CA GLU A 30 -7.51 6.54 3.92
C GLU A 30 -6.57 7.68 3.49
N LEU A 31 -5.66 7.43 2.55
CA LEU A 31 -4.76 8.46 1.99
C LEU A 31 -5.51 9.63 1.34
N HIS A 32 -6.72 9.41 0.80
CA HIS A 32 -7.53 10.50 0.27
C HIS A 32 -7.94 11.51 1.37
N SER A 33 -8.09 11.10 2.64
CA SER A 33 -8.36 12.01 3.76
C SER A 33 -7.21 13.01 3.97
N HIS A 34 -5.99 12.60 3.60
CA HIS A 34 -4.78 13.42 3.60
C HIS A 34 -4.55 14.16 2.27
N ARG A 35 -5.53 14.19 1.36
CA ARG A 35 -5.42 14.76 -0.01
C ARG A 35 -4.33 14.11 -0.86
N ILE A 36 -3.96 12.87 -0.55
CA ILE A 36 -3.02 12.06 -1.32
C ILE A 36 -3.85 11.12 -2.18
N TYR A 37 -3.72 11.21 -3.50
CA TYR A 37 -4.54 10.46 -4.46
C TYR A 37 -3.68 9.46 -5.23
N PRO A 38 -3.27 8.34 -4.61
CA PRO A 38 -2.42 7.36 -5.27
C PRO A 38 -3.15 6.64 -6.38
N ALA A 39 -2.40 6.27 -7.42
CA ALA A 39 -2.84 5.33 -8.43
C ALA A 39 -2.49 3.90 -7.99
N ILE A 40 -3.43 2.96 -8.16
CA ILE A 40 -3.11 1.53 -8.07
C ILE A 40 -2.52 1.11 -9.42
N VAL A 41 -1.30 0.58 -9.38
CA VAL A 41 -0.61 -0.02 -10.53
C VAL A 41 -0.32 -1.48 -10.26
N TYR A 42 -0.08 -2.25 -11.31
CA TYR A 42 0.34 -3.64 -11.21
C TYR A 42 1.74 -3.77 -11.78
N ASP A 43 2.70 -4.04 -10.91
CA ASP A 43 4.09 -4.27 -11.27
C ASP A 43 4.40 -5.76 -11.10
N GLU A 44 4.77 -6.44 -12.19
CA GLU A 44 4.93 -7.91 -12.25
C GLU A 44 3.70 -8.69 -11.71
N GLY A 45 2.51 -8.08 -11.81
CA GLY A 45 1.26 -8.63 -11.27
C GLY A 45 1.10 -8.52 -9.75
N GLN A 46 1.94 -7.75 -9.07
CA GLN A 46 1.77 -7.35 -7.67
C GLN A 46 1.15 -5.94 -7.62
N PRO A 47 0.06 -5.75 -6.87
CA PRO A 47 -0.56 -4.44 -6.74
C PRO A 47 0.34 -3.50 -5.91
N ARG A 48 0.47 -2.26 -6.36
CA ARG A 48 1.20 -1.20 -5.67
C ARG A 48 0.43 0.11 -5.75
N LEU A 49 0.60 0.98 -4.76
CA LEU A 49 0.18 2.38 -4.84
C LEU A 49 1.39 3.22 -5.23
N VAL A 50 1.19 4.08 -6.22
CA VAL A 50 2.19 5.07 -6.64
C VAL A 50 1.70 6.45 -6.23
N ILE A 51 2.55 7.18 -5.52
CA ILE A 51 2.24 8.52 -5.00
C ILE A 51 3.23 9.55 -5.58
N GLY A 52 2.71 10.72 -5.93
CA GLY A 52 3.52 11.91 -6.27
C GLY A 52 4.45 11.72 -7.47
N ASN A 53 3.92 11.32 -8.63
CA ASN A 53 4.70 11.03 -9.85
C ASN A 53 5.86 10.07 -9.59
N ASP A 54 5.57 8.88 -9.07
CA ASP A 54 6.58 7.83 -8.87
C ASP A 54 7.64 8.17 -7.80
N THR A 55 7.38 9.12 -6.91
CA THR A 55 8.31 9.43 -5.80
C THR A 55 8.24 8.39 -4.69
N LEU A 56 7.04 7.90 -4.36
CA LEU A 56 6.85 6.89 -3.31
C LEU A 56 5.98 5.75 -3.83
N THR A 57 6.46 4.52 -3.62
CA THR A 57 5.71 3.30 -3.91
C THR A 57 5.32 2.64 -2.61
N VAL A 58 4.05 2.25 -2.47
CA VAL A 58 3.53 1.45 -1.35
C VAL A 58 3.09 0.11 -1.89
N TRP A 59 3.41 -0.98 -1.18
CA TRP A 59 2.93 -2.32 -1.50
C TRP A 59 2.52 -3.02 -0.22
N ALA A 60 1.63 -3.98 -0.35
CA ALA A 60 1.30 -4.87 0.73
C ALA A 60 2.12 -6.16 0.60
N ASP A 61 2.36 -6.82 1.73
CA ASP A 61 2.80 -8.20 1.73
C ASP A 61 1.75 -9.10 1.05
N ARG A 62 2.10 -10.38 0.87
CA ARG A 62 1.23 -11.30 0.12
C ARG A 62 -0.10 -11.53 0.81
N GLU A 63 -0.16 -11.42 2.14
CA GLU A 63 -1.38 -11.65 2.93
C GLU A 63 -2.19 -10.36 3.15
N GLY A 64 -1.61 -9.19 2.89
CA GLY A 64 -2.25 -7.90 3.17
C GLY A 64 -2.23 -7.52 4.65
N MET A 65 -1.35 -8.13 5.44
CA MET A 65 -1.17 -7.87 6.87
C MET A 65 -0.18 -6.73 7.15
N PHE A 66 0.72 -6.43 6.22
CA PHE A 66 1.70 -5.36 6.37
C PHE A 66 1.75 -4.51 5.10
N PHE A 67 1.88 -3.20 5.30
CA PHE A 67 2.26 -2.27 4.25
C PHE A 67 3.74 -1.97 4.35
N CYS A 68 4.39 -1.92 3.20
CA CYS A 68 5.74 -1.42 3.03
C CYS A 68 5.71 -0.25 2.06
N TRP A 69 6.51 0.79 2.30
CA TRP A 69 6.63 1.91 1.37
C TRP A 69 8.06 2.46 1.33
N GLY A 70 8.44 2.93 0.15
CA GLY A 70 9.79 3.44 -0.08
C GLY A 70 9.89 4.23 -1.37
N THR A 71 10.95 5.02 -1.48
CA THR A 71 11.28 5.75 -2.71
C THR A 71 11.79 4.77 -3.77
N ILE A 72 11.52 5.06 -5.04
CA ILE A 72 12.00 4.22 -6.16
C ILE A 72 13.53 4.18 -6.20
N HIS A 73 14.19 5.22 -5.68
CA HIS A 73 15.60 5.19 -5.37
C HIS A 73 15.81 4.34 -4.11
N LEU A 74 16.17 3.06 -4.31
CA LEU A 74 16.42 2.02 -3.31
C LEU A 74 17.60 2.31 -2.36
N GLU A 75 18.03 3.57 -2.26
CA GLU A 75 19.11 3.99 -1.38
C GLU A 75 18.67 4.07 0.09
N GLN A 76 17.36 4.08 0.34
CA GLN A 76 16.77 4.07 1.69
C GLN A 76 16.00 2.78 1.95
N PRO A 77 16.11 2.22 3.17
CA PRO A 77 15.29 1.08 3.57
C PRO A 77 13.81 1.46 3.50
N ALA A 78 12.99 0.55 2.95
CA ALA A 78 11.55 0.74 2.94
C ALA A 78 11.01 0.73 4.38
N ASP A 79 10.19 1.71 4.69
CA ASP A 79 9.40 1.72 5.91
C ASP A 79 8.31 0.65 5.83
N HIS A 80 7.86 0.18 6.98
CA HIS A 80 6.73 -0.73 7.06
C HIS A 80 5.89 -0.51 8.31
N ALA A 81 4.64 -0.97 8.25
CA ALA A 81 3.70 -0.97 9.35
C ALA A 81 2.60 -2.02 9.12
N PRO A 82 1.97 -2.52 10.20
CA PRO A 82 0.90 -3.49 10.07
C PRO A 82 -0.39 -2.81 9.54
N ALA A 83 -1.23 -3.59 8.84
CA ALA A 83 -2.37 -3.11 8.07
C ALA A 83 -3.66 -2.89 8.91
N ASP A 84 -3.61 -3.24 10.19
CA ASP A 84 -4.68 -3.09 11.17
C ASP A 84 -4.87 -1.63 11.63
N ASP A 85 -3.84 -0.77 11.50
CA ASP A 85 -3.90 0.65 11.87
C ASP A 85 -3.74 1.57 10.64
N LEU A 86 -4.70 1.47 9.70
CA LEU A 86 -4.71 2.24 8.45
C LEU A 86 -4.52 3.76 8.63
N PRO A 87 -5.18 4.44 9.59
CA PRO A 87 -4.99 5.88 9.79
C PRO A 87 -3.55 6.23 10.16
N LYS A 88 -2.91 5.42 11.01
CA LYS A 88 -1.50 5.62 11.37
C LYS A 88 -0.56 5.40 10.19
N VAL A 89 -0.84 4.40 9.34
CA VAL A 89 -0.06 4.15 8.11
C VAL A 89 -0.19 5.33 7.15
N ALA A 90 -1.41 5.78 6.88
CA ALA A 90 -1.67 6.91 5.99
C ALA A 90 -1.00 8.19 6.49
N ARG A 91 -1.05 8.45 7.80
CA ARG A 91 -0.38 9.60 8.43
C ARG A 91 1.15 9.55 8.23
N ARG A 92 1.79 8.40 8.49
CA ARG A 92 3.25 8.25 8.28
C ARG A 92 3.65 8.48 6.82
N ILE A 93 2.86 7.98 5.89
CA ILE A 93 3.08 8.21 4.45
C ILE A 93 2.94 9.69 4.11
N ALA A 94 1.92 10.37 4.64
CA ALA A 94 1.71 11.80 4.44
C ALA A 94 2.85 12.66 5.02
N GLU A 95 3.28 12.35 6.25
CA GLU A 95 4.44 12.96 6.92
C GLU A 95 5.70 12.82 6.06
N GLN A 96 5.97 11.63 5.52
CA GLN A 96 7.14 11.38 4.67
C GLN A 96 7.10 12.17 3.35
N LEU A 97 5.91 12.39 2.79
CA LEU A 97 5.74 13.19 1.57
C LEU A 97 5.83 14.69 1.82
N GLY A 98 6.05 15.12 3.07
CA GLY A 98 6.02 16.53 3.46
C GLY A 98 4.63 17.16 3.34
N GLN A 99 3.59 16.35 3.12
CA GLN A 99 2.20 16.77 3.17
C GLN A 99 1.80 16.77 4.63
N HIS A 100 2.15 17.86 5.33
CA HIS A 100 1.69 18.08 6.69
C HIS A 100 0.17 17.93 6.71
N TYR A 101 -0.31 17.04 7.57
CA TYR A 101 -1.66 17.15 8.10
C TYR A 101 -1.73 18.52 8.78
N THR A 102 -2.23 19.53 8.08
CA THR A 102 -2.83 20.68 8.76
C THR A 102 -4.08 20.09 9.39
N GLU A 103 -3.98 19.71 10.66
CA GLU A 103 -5.16 19.57 11.51
C GLU A 103 -6.05 20.78 11.20
N PRO A 104 -7.36 20.61 10.95
CA PRO A 104 -8.22 21.77 10.83
C PRO A 104 -8.10 22.50 12.16
N ASP A 105 -7.30 23.56 12.16
CA ASP A 105 -7.29 24.61 13.15
C ASP A 105 -8.75 25.02 13.22
N SER A 106 -9.44 24.49 14.23
CA SER A 106 -10.87 24.70 14.41
C SER A 106 -10.99 26.20 14.66
N PRO A 107 -11.55 26.99 13.75
CA PRO A 107 -11.72 28.39 14.02
C PRO A 107 -12.91 28.53 14.98
N GLN A 108 -12.61 29.20 16.10
CA GLN A 108 -13.49 29.86 17.08
C GLN A 108 -13.94 29.05 18.30
#